data_AF-A0A352W8M3-F1
#
_entry.id   AF-A0A352W8M3-F1
#
_cell.length_a   1.000
_cell.length_b   1.000
_cell.length_c   1.000
_cell.angle_alpha   90.00
_cell.angle_beta   90.00
_cell.angle_gamma   90.00
#
_symmetry.space_group_name_H-M   'P 1'
#
loop_
_entity.id
_entity.type
_entity.pdbx_description
1 polymer ?
#
loop_
_entity_poly.entity_id
_entity_poly.type
_entity_poly.pdbx_seq_one_letter_code
_entity_poly.pdbx_strand_id
1 'polypeptide(L)' 'MAKVTFNEDLCKGCGLCIDFCPKKCLGFAEHFNAKGYKPAEMKKQEDCIACAFCARMCP' A
#
# COMPACT_ATOMS: atom_id res chain seq x y z
N MET A 1 -0.64 13.66 12.35
CA MET A 1 -0.04 12.29 12.36
C MET A 1 0.34 11.91 10.95
N ALA A 2 1.44 11.19 10.76
CA ALA A 2 1.82 10.70 9.44
C ALA A 2 0.83 9.62 8.99
N LYS A 3 0.24 9.78 7.80
CA LYS A 3 -0.73 8.83 7.22
C LYS A 3 -0.18 8.32 5.90
N VAL A 4 -0.25 7.00 5.68
CA VAL A 4 0.08 6.40 4.38
C VAL A 4 -1.16 6.47 3.50
N THR A 5 -1.00 6.93 2.27
CA THR A 5 -2.06 6.96 1.26
C THR A 5 -1.54 6.36 -0.04
N PHE A 6 -2.43 5.77 -0.82
CA PHE A 6 -2.10 5.16 -2.11
C PHE A 6 -2.87 5.89 -3.20
N ASN A 7 -2.18 6.24 -4.28
CA ASN A 7 -2.86 6.72 -5.48
C ASN A 7 -3.26 5.50 -6.33
N GLU A 8 -4.56 5.18 -6.30
CA GLU A 8 -5.10 4.00 -6.98
C GLU A 8 -4.98 4.10 -8.50
N ASP A 9 -4.98 5.30 -9.09
CA ASP A 9 -4.84 5.50 -10.53
C ASP A 9 -3.44 5.11 -11.03
N LEU A 10 -2.44 5.18 -10.15
CA LEU A 10 -1.06 4.78 -10.44
C LEU A 10 -0.73 3.36 -9.99
N CYS A 11 -1.48 2.81 -9.04
CA CYS A 11 -1.20 1.50 -8.47
C CYS A 11 -1.38 0.38 -9.50
N LYS A 12 -0.35 -0.47 -9.64
CA LYS A 12 -0.33 -1.64 -10.53
C LYS A 12 -0.68 -2.96 -9.81
N GLY A 13 -1.06 -2.89 -8.53
CA GLY A 13 -1.35 -4.09 -7.72
C GLY A 13 -0.16 -5.05 -7.57
N CYS A 14 1.09 -4.58 -7.67
CA CYS A 14 2.28 -5.44 -7.71
C CYS A 14 2.64 -6.12 -6.37
N GLY A 15 2.06 -5.68 -5.25
CA GLY A 15 2.27 -6.28 -3.93
C GLY A 15 3.60 -5.94 -3.24
N LEU A 16 4.59 -5.37 -3.93
CA LEU A 16 5.91 -5.08 -3.35
C LEU A 16 5.82 -4.31 -2.01
N CYS A 17 5.04 -3.22 -1.98
CA CYS A 17 4.84 -2.43 -0.76
C CYS A 17 4.30 -3.24 0.42
N ILE A 18 3.46 -4.25 0.18
CA ILE A 18 2.93 -5.17 1.18
C ILE A 18 4.04 -6.09 1.69
N ASP A 19 4.85 -6.62 0.78
CA ASP A 19 5.89 -7.59 1.09
C ASP A 19 7.00 -7.01 1.96
N PHE A 20 7.51 -5.80 1.69
CA PHE A 20 8.58 -5.24 2.53
C PHE A 20 8.07 -4.35 3.66
N CYS A 21 6.75 -4.23 3.85
CA CYS A 21 6.26 -3.57 5.06
C CYS A 21 6.69 -4.40 6.29
N PRO A 22 7.57 -3.89 7.17
CA PRO A 22 8.08 -4.67 8.31
C PRO A 22 6.99 -4.93 9.35
N LYS A 23 5.93 -4.12 9.34
CA LYS A 23 4.78 -4.23 10.24
C LYS A 23 3.62 -5.02 9.63
N LYS A 24 3.72 -5.42 8.36
CA LYS A 24 2.66 -6.16 7.63
C LYS A 24 1.27 -5.54 7.80
N CYS A 25 1.22 -4.22 7.80
CA CYS A 25 -0.01 -3.42 8.02
C CYS A 25 -0.69 -2.96 6.72
N LEU A 26 -0.20 -3.44 5.57
CA LEU A 26 -0.70 -3.17 4.22
C LEU A 26 -1.36 -4.43 3.66
N GLY A 27 -2.30 -4.25 2.73
CA GLY A 27 -2.94 -5.32 1.99
C GLY A 27 -3.46 -4.83 0.64
N PHE A 28 -4.13 -5.70 -0.11
CA PHE A 28 -4.88 -5.28 -1.29
C PHE A 28 -6.25 -4.76 -0.88
N ALA A 29 -6.77 -3.79 -1.63
CA ALA A 29 -8.16 -3.39 -1.55
C ALA A 29 -9.09 -4.52 -2.03
N GLU A 30 -10.34 -4.49 -1.59
CA GLU A 30 -11.35 -5.46 -2.05
C GLU A 30 -11.88 -5.13 -3.45
N HIS A 31 -11.80 -3.86 -3.86
CA HIS A 31 -12.22 -3.36 -5.16
C HIS A 31 -11.08 -3.35 -6.20
N PHE A 32 -11.48 -3.16 -7.45
CA PHE A 32 -10.57 -2.93 -8.56
C PHE A 32 -10.49 -1.44 -8.88
N ASN A 33 -9.30 -0.96 -9.26
CA ASN A 33 -9.13 0.38 -9.82
C ASN A 33 -9.51 0.42 -11.32
N ALA A 34 -9.45 1.61 -11.93
CA ALA A 34 -9.77 1.81 -13.35
C ALA A 34 -8.89 1.00 -14.32
N LYS A 35 -7.74 0.48 -13.86
CA LYS A 35 -6.82 -0.36 -14.64
C LYS A 35 -7.07 -1.86 -14.44
N GLY A 36 -8.05 -2.25 -13.62
CA GLY A 36 -8.38 -3.64 -13.33
C GLY A 36 -7.46 -4.32 -12.31
N TYR A 37 -6.64 -3.57 -11.58
CA TYR A 37 -5.82 -4.09 -10.49
C TYR A 37 -6.52 -3.91 -9.15
N LYS A 38 -6.26 -4.80 -8.19
CA LYS A 38 -6.55 -4.53 -6.78
C LYS A 38 -5.45 -3.61 -6.22
N PRO A 39 -5.72 -2.32 -5.96
CA PRO A 39 -4.69 -1.41 -5.47
C PRO A 39 -4.23 -1.80 -4.06
N ALA A 40 -3.03 -1.34 -3.68
CA ALA A 40 -2.57 -1.46 -2.30
C ALA A 40 -3.35 -0.50 -1.38
N GLU A 41 -3.63 -0.96 -0.17
CA GLU A 41 -4.43 -0.25 0.82
C GLU A 41 -3.81 -0.41 2.22
N MET A 42 -3.97 0.63 3.04
CA MET A 42 -3.61 0.57 4.46
C MET A 42 -4.69 -0.17 5.26
N LYS A 43 -4.33 -1.30 5.87
CA LYS A 43 -5.27 -2.13 6.65
C LYS A 43 -5.23 -1.86 8.15
N LYS A 44 -4.06 -1.49 8.70
CA LYS A 44 -3.85 -1.28 10.15
C LYS A 44 -3.00 -0.04 10.43
N GLN A 45 -3.60 1.15 10.36
CA GLN A 45 -2.88 2.43 10.44
C GLN A 45 -2.15 2.63 11.78
N GLU A 46 -2.70 2.08 12.85
CA GLU A 46 -2.16 2.04 14.20
C GLU A 46 -0.82 1.30 14.30
N ASP A 47 -0.58 0.31 13.44
CA ASP A 47 0.67 -0.47 13.43
C ASP A 47 1.78 0.22 12.63
N CYS A 48 1.48 1.33 11.94
CA CYS A 48 2.41 2.03 11.07
C CYS A 48 3.48 2.79 11.85
N ILE A 49 4.75 2.52 11.55
CA ILE A 49 5.90 3.22 12.14
C ILE A 49 6.51 4.30 11.23
N ALA A 50 5.81 4.69 10.15
CA ALA A 50 6.23 5.74 9.21
C ALA A 50 7.65 5.57 8.59
N CYS A 51 8.12 4.33 8.39
CA CYS A 51 9.46 4.04 7.85
C CYS A 51 9.66 4.33 6.35
N ALA A 52 8.59 4.66 5.62
CA ALA A 52 8.57 4.96 4.18
C ALA A 52 9.12 3.85 3.25
N PHE A 53 9.26 2.59 3.69
CA PHE A 53 9.69 1.51 2.80
C PHE A 53 8.71 1.30 1.63
N CYS A 54 7.41 1.28 1.91
CA CYS A 54 6.36 1.15 0.90
C CYS A 54 6.47 2.17 -0.24
N ALA A 55 6.88 3.40 0.06
CA ALA A 55 7.07 4.45 -0.93
C ALA A 55 8.37 4.27 -1.72
N ARG A 56 9.46 3.85 -1.07
CA ARG A 56 10.79 3.69 -1.71
C ARG A 56 10.86 2.54 -2.71
N MET A 57 10.09 1.50 -2.49
CA MET A 57 10.06 0.30 -3.33
C MET A 57 8.96 0.30 -4.40
N CYS A 58 8.11 1.34 -4.41
CA CYS A 58 6.99 1.43 -5.35
C CYS A 58 7.52 1.72 -6.77
N PRO A 59 7.25 0.85 -7.77
CA PRO A 59 7.84 0.96 -9.10
C PRO A 59 7.02 1.76 -10.12
#